data_AF-A0A118JXL6-F1
#
_entry.id   AF-A0A118JXL6-F1
#
_cell.length_a   1.000
_cell.length_b   1.000
_cell.length_c   1.000
_cell.angle_alpha   90.00
_cell.angle_beta   90.00
_cell.angle_gamma   90.00
#
_symmetry.space_group_name_H-M   'P 1'
#
loop_
_entity.id
_entity.type
_entity.pdbx_description
1 polymer ?
#
loop_
_entity_poly.entity_id
_entity_poly.type
_entity_poly.pdbx_seq_one_letter_code
_entity_poly.pdbx_strand_id
1 'polypeptide(L)'
;MNNLKSSSNNFLNEFYIPDYILVPGGKFEALSFAPVCPTIVFVNSKSGGQLGGELLVTYRSVLNENQVFDLGEEAPDKVLRRLYLTLENLKLNGDALATKIEKQLRIIVAGGDGTAGWLLGVVSDLKLSHPPPIATVPLGTGNNLPFAFGWGKKNPGTNRESVLHFLDQVMKGKEMEIDSWHILMRMKSTPKEGSCDPIAPLELPHSLHAFNRVSDTDELNVSGYDTFRGGFWNYFSMGKSQQLTFSSKFYDNLVVFQEVASFKLKIPCT
;
A
#
# COMPACT_ATOMS: atom_id res chain seq x y z
N MET A 1 -34.45 -15.91 10.17
CA MET A 1 -32.98 -16.02 10.19
C MET A 1 -32.33 -16.44 8.86
N ASN A 2 -33.06 -16.99 7.87
CA ASN A 2 -32.45 -17.44 6.60
C ASN A 2 -32.29 -16.35 5.51
N ASN A 3 -33.12 -15.30 5.49
CA ASN A 3 -33.01 -14.24 4.47
C ASN A 3 -31.80 -13.29 4.65
N LEU A 4 -31.36 -13.05 5.90
CA LEU A 4 -30.19 -12.20 6.18
C LEU A 4 -28.88 -12.85 5.71
N LYS A 5 -28.71 -14.17 5.94
CA LYS A 5 -27.52 -14.90 5.47
C LYS A 5 -27.43 -14.96 3.94
N SER A 6 -28.57 -15.13 3.25
CA SER A 6 -28.64 -15.10 1.78
C SER A 6 -28.26 -13.73 1.21
N SER A 7 -28.80 -12.64 1.78
CA SER A 7 -28.47 -11.28 1.35
C SER A 7 -27.01 -10.90 1.63
N SER A 8 -26.45 -11.33 2.77
CA SER A 8 -25.05 -11.07 3.11
C SER A 8 -24.08 -11.87 2.22
N ASN A 9 -24.42 -13.11 1.85
CA ASN A 9 -23.60 -13.89 0.92
C ASN A 9 -23.61 -13.25 -0.48
N ASN A 10 -24.75 -12.75 -0.95
CA ASN A 10 -24.82 -12.02 -2.22
C ASN A 10 -23.98 -10.74 -2.20
N PHE A 11 -23.91 -10.02 -1.07
CA PHE A 11 -23.04 -8.86 -0.92
C PHE A 11 -21.55 -9.23 -0.97
N LEU A 12 -21.13 -10.28 -0.27
CA LEU A 12 -19.72 -10.68 -0.21
C LEU A 12 -19.18 -11.21 -1.55
N ASN A 13 -20.07 -11.79 -2.37
CA ASN A 13 -19.74 -12.21 -3.73
C ASN A 13 -19.22 -11.06 -4.59
N GLU A 14 -19.62 -9.82 -4.32
CA GLU A 14 -19.14 -8.65 -5.06
C GLU A 14 -17.64 -8.37 -4.86
N PHE A 15 -17.04 -8.91 -3.81
CA PHE A 15 -15.63 -8.72 -3.46
C PHE A 15 -14.76 -9.92 -3.76
N TYR A 16 -15.36 -11.05 -4.14
CA TYR A 16 -14.67 -12.33 -4.25
C TYR A 16 -13.63 -12.34 -5.38
N ILE A 17 -12.51 -13.01 -5.14
CA ILE A 17 -11.50 -13.34 -6.17
C ILE A 17 -11.21 -14.85 -6.04
N PRO A 18 -11.33 -15.63 -7.13
CA PRO A 18 -11.01 -17.06 -7.14
C PRO A 18 -9.55 -17.38 -6.81
N ASP A 19 -9.34 -18.53 -6.19
CA ASP A 19 -8.01 -19.01 -5.81
C ASP A 19 -7.05 -19.19 -6.98
N TYR A 20 -7.53 -19.61 -8.16
CA TYR A 20 -6.67 -19.78 -9.35
C TYR A 20 -6.05 -18.47 -9.85
N ILE A 21 -6.58 -17.32 -9.41
CA ILE A 21 -6.03 -15.99 -9.69
C ILE A 21 -5.02 -15.57 -8.61
N LEU A 22 -5.28 -15.92 -7.35
CA LEU A 22 -4.50 -15.48 -6.19
C LEU A 22 -3.30 -16.37 -5.90
N VAL A 23 -3.46 -17.68 -6.12
CA VAL A 23 -2.53 -18.72 -5.71
C VAL A 23 -2.05 -19.49 -6.94
N PRO A 24 -0.72 -19.64 -7.14
CA PRO A 24 -0.17 -20.46 -8.22
C PRO A 24 -0.67 -21.90 -8.12
N GLY A 25 -1.22 -22.44 -9.20
CA GLY A 25 -1.80 -23.79 -9.21
C GLY A 25 -3.14 -23.91 -8.47
N GLY A 26 -3.78 -22.79 -8.13
CA GLY A 26 -5.13 -22.77 -7.59
C GLY A 26 -6.12 -23.48 -8.51
N LYS A 27 -7.13 -24.11 -7.91
CA LYS A 27 -8.14 -24.87 -8.66
C LYS A 27 -9.01 -23.91 -9.47
N PHE A 28 -9.13 -24.18 -10.76
CA PHE A 28 -10.03 -23.43 -11.62
C PHE A 28 -11.47 -23.54 -11.10
N GLU A 29 -12.14 -22.38 -11.02
CA GLU A 29 -13.52 -22.26 -10.58
C GLU A 29 -14.29 -21.44 -11.61
N ALA A 30 -15.33 -22.05 -12.19
CA ALA A 30 -16.22 -21.34 -13.09
C ALA A 30 -17.25 -20.54 -12.28
N LEU A 31 -17.07 -19.22 -12.21
CA LEU A 31 -18.07 -18.34 -11.58
C LEU A 31 -19.23 -18.04 -12.54
N SER A 32 -20.46 -18.16 -12.02
CA SER A 32 -21.68 -17.77 -12.74
C SER A 32 -21.93 -16.25 -12.73
N PHE A 33 -21.12 -15.49 -11.99
CA PHE A 33 -21.18 -14.04 -11.87
C PHE A 33 -19.78 -13.43 -11.94
N ALA A 34 -19.68 -12.15 -12.29
CA ALA A 34 -18.44 -11.40 -12.20
C ALA A 34 -18.55 -10.40 -11.03
N PRO A 35 -17.65 -10.44 -10.03
CA PRO A 35 -17.66 -9.52 -8.90
C PRO A 35 -17.51 -8.08 -9.40
N VAL A 36 -18.34 -7.16 -8.90
CA VAL A 36 -18.28 -5.74 -9.32
C VAL A 36 -17.14 -4.98 -8.61
N CYS A 37 -16.66 -5.49 -7.47
CA CYS A 37 -15.70 -4.84 -6.59
C CYS A 37 -14.66 -5.84 -6.02
N PRO A 38 -14.00 -6.68 -6.85
CA PRO A 38 -13.00 -7.64 -6.37
C PRO A 38 -11.94 -6.93 -5.55
N THR A 39 -11.68 -7.41 -4.32
CA THR A 39 -10.90 -6.64 -3.35
C THR A 39 -9.80 -7.48 -2.70
N ILE A 40 -8.59 -6.93 -2.64
CA ILE A 40 -7.48 -7.49 -1.87
C ILE A 40 -7.23 -6.62 -0.65
N VAL A 41 -6.94 -7.24 0.49
CA VAL A 41 -6.72 -6.56 1.76
C VAL A 41 -5.31 -6.83 2.25
N PHE A 42 -4.56 -5.77 2.50
CA PHE A 42 -3.27 -5.81 3.19
C PHE A 42 -3.43 -5.29 4.60
N VAL A 43 -2.99 -6.06 5.60
CA VAL A 43 -3.10 -5.69 7.01
C VAL A 43 -1.71 -5.73 7.62
N ASN A 44 -1.30 -4.65 8.30
CA ASN A 44 -0.16 -4.69 9.19
C ASN A 44 -0.65 -5.15 10.57
N SER A 45 -0.48 -6.44 10.88
CA SER A 45 -1.00 -7.05 12.11
C SER A 45 -0.44 -6.44 13.40
N LYS A 46 0.73 -5.79 13.33
CA LYS A 46 1.38 -5.12 14.46
C LYS A 46 0.91 -3.68 14.69
N SER A 47 0.14 -3.10 13.78
CA SER A 47 -0.35 -1.73 13.90
C SER A 47 -1.51 -1.60 14.91
N GLY A 48 -1.61 -0.43 15.54
CA GLY A 48 -2.77 -0.03 16.34
C GLY A 48 -2.94 -0.74 17.68
N GLY A 49 -1.88 -1.27 18.27
CA GLY A 49 -1.96 -1.93 19.57
C GLY A 49 -2.83 -3.19 19.53
N GLN A 50 -2.53 -4.11 18.61
CA GLN A 50 -3.22 -5.38 18.34
C GLN A 50 -4.49 -5.30 17.48
N LEU A 51 -5.03 -4.10 17.21
CA LEU A 51 -6.19 -3.94 16.32
C LEU A 51 -5.93 -4.50 14.89
N GLY A 52 -4.69 -4.42 14.41
CA GLY A 52 -4.30 -5.03 13.13
C GLY A 52 -4.48 -6.55 13.11
N GLY A 53 -4.06 -7.24 14.18
CA GLY A 53 -4.23 -8.69 14.31
C GLY A 53 -5.70 -9.10 14.35
N GLU A 54 -6.53 -8.37 15.08
CA GLU A 54 -7.98 -8.60 15.12
C GLU A 54 -8.63 -8.39 13.74
N LEU A 55 -8.26 -7.31 13.02
CA LEU A 55 -8.77 -7.06 11.68
C LEU A 55 -8.36 -8.13 10.68
N LEU A 56 -7.12 -8.62 10.76
CA LEU A 56 -6.63 -9.69 9.90
C LEU A 56 -7.52 -10.93 10.03
N VAL A 57 -7.81 -11.34 11.26
CA VAL A 57 -8.71 -12.48 11.56
C VAL A 57 -10.10 -12.21 11.02
N THR A 58 -10.65 -11.02 11.27
CA THR A 58 -12.02 -10.69 10.84
C THR A 58 -12.12 -10.65 9.30
N TYR A 59 -11.18 -10.02 8.59
CA TYR A 59 -11.18 -10.01 7.12
C TYR A 59 -11.07 -11.42 6.54
N ARG A 60 -10.19 -12.29 7.08
CA ARG A 60 -10.08 -13.70 6.66
C ARG A 60 -11.36 -14.51 6.95
N SER A 61 -12.18 -14.09 7.91
CA SER A 61 -13.49 -14.72 8.19
C SER A 61 -14.65 -14.20 7.32
N VAL A 62 -14.42 -13.11 6.57
CA VAL A 62 -15.43 -12.42 5.77
C VAL A 62 -15.17 -12.61 4.27
N LEU A 63 -13.91 -12.55 3.86
CA LEU A 63 -13.45 -12.72 2.48
C LEU A 63 -12.77 -14.08 2.31
N ASN A 64 -12.42 -14.44 1.07
CA ASN A 64 -11.48 -15.52 0.83
C ASN A 64 -10.16 -15.22 1.54
N GLU A 65 -9.61 -16.17 2.30
CA GLU A 65 -8.38 -15.97 3.07
C GLU A 65 -7.19 -15.60 2.18
N ASN A 66 -7.17 -16.10 0.93
CA ASN A 66 -6.14 -15.81 -0.06
C ASN A 66 -6.22 -14.37 -0.61
N GLN A 67 -7.27 -13.62 -0.28
CA GLN A 67 -7.41 -12.19 -0.59
C GLN A 67 -6.88 -11.30 0.55
N VAL A 68 -6.47 -11.86 1.69
CA VAL A 68 -6.12 -11.11 2.90
C VAL A 68 -4.69 -11.43 3.36
N PHE A 69 -3.80 -10.48 3.13
CA PHE A 69 -2.37 -10.60 3.33
C PHE A 69 -1.92 -9.89 4.61
N ASP A 70 -1.14 -10.57 5.45
CA ASP A 70 -0.41 -9.92 6.54
C ASP A 70 0.91 -9.35 5.98
N LEU A 71 1.07 -8.03 6.08
CA LEU A 71 2.27 -7.32 5.67
C LEU A 71 3.51 -7.66 6.50
N GLY A 72 3.31 -8.27 7.68
CA GLY A 72 4.40 -8.85 8.48
C GLY A 72 4.90 -10.20 7.96
N GLU A 73 4.10 -10.90 7.16
CA GLU A 73 4.43 -12.22 6.59
C GLU A 73 4.91 -12.10 5.13
N GLU A 74 4.21 -11.32 4.31
CA GLU A 74 4.52 -11.14 2.91
C GLU A 74 4.48 -9.67 2.50
N ALA A 75 5.55 -9.21 1.84
CA ALA A 75 5.66 -7.85 1.35
C ALA A 75 4.70 -7.60 0.16
N PRO A 76 4.09 -6.41 0.07
CA PRO A 76 3.05 -6.14 -0.92
C PRO A 76 3.57 -6.17 -2.37
N ASP A 77 4.86 -5.90 -2.59
CA ASP A 77 5.48 -6.00 -3.91
C ASP A 77 5.47 -7.44 -4.44
N LYS A 78 5.75 -8.41 -3.59
CA LYS A 78 5.72 -9.84 -3.96
C LYS A 78 4.31 -10.28 -4.32
N VAL A 79 3.33 -9.90 -3.48
CA VAL A 79 1.91 -10.22 -3.69
C VAL A 79 1.41 -9.62 -4.99
N LEU A 80 1.60 -8.31 -5.19
CA LEU A 80 1.07 -7.62 -6.35
C LEU A 80 1.77 -8.05 -7.65
N ARG A 81 3.10 -8.23 -7.65
CA ARG A 81 3.80 -8.77 -8.84
C ARG A 81 3.25 -10.13 -9.22
N ARG A 82 3.10 -11.04 -8.26
CA ARG A 82 2.51 -12.37 -8.49
C ARG A 82 1.11 -12.25 -9.08
N LEU A 83 0.24 -11.45 -8.46
CA LEU A 83 -1.14 -11.26 -8.91
C LEU A 83 -1.20 -10.75 -10.35
N TYR A 84 -0.49 -9.66 -10.67
CA TYR A 84 -0.55 -9.05 -12.00
C TYR A 84 0.04 -9.95 -13.08
N LEU A 85 1.11 -10.70 -12.77
CA LEU A 85 1.65 -11.71 -13.68
C LEU A 85 0.64 -12.84 -13.93
N THR A 86 -0.05 -13.31 -12.89
CA THR A 86 -1.11 -14.33 -13.04
C THR A 86 -2.26 -13.79 -13.89
N LEU A 87 -2.74 -12.57 -13.61
CA LEU A 87 -3.79 -11.92 -14.39
C LEU A 87 -3.38 -11.77 -15.86
N GLU A 88 -2.14 -11.35 -16.14
CA GLU A 88 -1.62 -11.24 -17.50
C GLU A 88 -1.64 -12.58 -18.24
N ASN A 89 -1.10 -13.63 -17.61
CA ASN A 89 -1.10 -14.97 -18.18
C ASN A 89 -2.51 -15.51 -18.44
N LEU A 90 -3.44 -15.29 -17.50
CA LEU A 90 -4.83 -15.71 -17.65
C LEU A 90 -5.54 -14.96 -18.80
N LYS A 91 -5.32 -13.66 -18.93
CA LYS A 91 -5.85 -12.85 -20.04
C LYS A 91 -5.32 -13.36 -21.40
N LEU A 92 -4.03 -13.67 -21.48
CA LEU A 92 -3.42 -14.23 -22.69
C LEU A 92 -4.03 -15.59 -23.08
N ASN A 93 -4.46 -16.36 -22.07
CA ASN A 93 -5.14 -17.65 -22.26
C ASN A 93 -6.67 -17.52 -22.46
N GLY A 94 -7.20 -16.31 -22.61
CA GLY A 94 -8.62 -16.07 -22.91
C GLY A 94 -9.55 -16.01 -21.71
N ASP A 95 -9.04 -15.90 -20.48
CA ASP A 95 -9.87 -15.76 -19.29
C ASP A 95 -10.51 -14.36 -19.22
N ALA A 96 -11.82 -14.31 -19.50
CA ALA A 96 -12.60 -13.09 -19.46
C ALA A 96 -12.81 -12.54 -18.03
N LEU A 97 -12.81 -13.42 -17.02
CA LEU A 97 -12.95 -13.02 -15.62
C LEU A 97 -11.68 -12.32 -15.13
N ALA A 98 -10.49 -12.80 -15.52
CA ALA A 98 -9.22 -12.14 -15.21
C ALA A 98 -9.18 -10.69 -15.71
N THR A 99 -9.67 -10.44 -16.93
CA THR A 99 -9.77 -9.07 -17.49
C THR A 99 -10.70 -8.18 -16.65
N LYS A 100 -11.84 -8.71 -16.20
CA LYS A 100 -12.80 -7.96 -15.37
C LYS A 100 -12.21 -7.67 -14.00
N ILE A 101 -11.58 -8.67 -13.39
CA ILE A 101 -10.95 -8.53 -12.06
C ILE A 101 -9.87 -7.48 -12.09
N GLU A 102 -8.94 -7.51 -13.05
CA GLU A 102 -7.90 -6.48 -13.17
C GLU A 102 -8.49 -5.06 -13.28
N LYS A 103 -9.53 -4.88 -14.11
CA LYS A 103 -10.15 -3.56 -14.32
C LYS A 103 -10.94 -3.05 -13.12
N GLN A 104 -11.49 -3.94 -12.29
CA GLN A 104 -12.37 -3.60 -11.18
C GLN A 104 -11.71 -3.79 -9.80
N LEU A 105 -10.45 -4.23 -9.79
CA LEU A 105 -9.69 -4.54 -8.57
C LEU A 105 -9.61 -3.31 -7.66
N ARG A 106 -9.84 -3.55 -6.38
CA ARG A 106 -9.62 -2.57 -5.32
C ARG A 106 -8.67 -3.14 -4.30
N ILE A 107 -7.96 -2.24 -3.63
CA ILE A 107 -7.04 -2.60 -2.57
C ILE A 107 -7.43 -1.88 -1.28
N ILE A 108 -7.50 -2.62 -0.19
CA ILE A 108 -7.64 -2.07 1.16
C ILE A 108 -6.29 -2.22 1.87
N VAL A 109 -5.85 -1.18 2.56
CA VAL A 109 -4.66 -1.23 3.43
C VAL A 109 -5.00 -0.80 4.84
N ALA A 110 -4.76 -1.69 5.80
CA ALA A 110 -4.99 -1.44 7.21
C ALA A 110 -3.66 -1.27 7.95
N GLY A 111 -3.44 -0.08 8.48
CA GLY A 111 -2.19 0.29 9.15
C GLY A 111 -2.12 1.78 9.50
N GLY A 112 -0.93 2.23 9.91
CA GLY A 112 -0.64 3.66 10.00
C GLY A 112 -0.22 4.27 8.66
N ASP A 113 0.09 5.57 8.66
CA ASP A 113 0.49 6.31 7.45
C ASP A 113 1.68 5.66 6.72
N GLY A 114 2.69 5.15 7.45
CA GLY A 114 3.82 4.46 6.84
C GLY A 114 3.44 3.13 6.17
N THR A 115 2.42 2.42 6.65
CA THR A 115 1.92 1.20 6.00
C THR A 115 1.18 1.56 4.71
N ALA A 116 0.33 2.58 4.75
CA ALA A 116 -0.41 3.05 3.57
C ALA A 116 0.54 3.60 2.49
N GLY A 117 1.51 4.42 2.89
CA GLY A 117 2.56 4.92 1.99
C GLY A 117 3.34 3.79 1.32
N TRP A 118 3.58 2.68 2.04
CA TRP A 118 4.35 1.56 1.49
C TRP A 118 3.66 0.92 0.32
N LEU A 119 2.37 0.64 0.50
CA LEU A 119 1.57 0.06 -0.55
C LEU A 119 1.40 1.01 -1.74
N LEU A 120 1.23 2.31 -1.47
CA LEU A 120 1.16 3.33 -2.52
C LEU A 120 2.45 3.40 -3.34
N GLY A 121 3.61 3.35 -2.67
CA GLY A 121 4.92 3.28 -3.32
C GLY A 121 5.07 2.03 -4.19
N VAL A 122 4.68 0.87 -3.68
CA VAL A 122 4.71 -0.37 -4.47
C VAL A 122 3.81 -0.30 -5.70
N VAL A 123 2.59 0.23 -5.58
CA VAL A 123 1.68 0.38 -6.73
C VAL A 123 2.26 1.38 -7.75
N SER A 124 2.94 2.44 -7.31
CA SER A 124 3.72 3.34 -8.17
C SER A 124 4.79 2.59 -8.97
N ASP A 125 5.58 1.76 -8.28
CA ASP A 125 6.71 1.03 -8.87
C ASP A 125 6.30 0.01 -9.93
N LEU A 126 5.07 -0.51 -9.84
CA LEU A 126 4.54 -1.48 -10.80
C LEU A 126 4.21 -0.86 -12.17
N LYS A 127 4.11 0.48 -12.26
CA LYS A 127 3.81 1.21 -13.51
C LYS A 127 2.62 0.62 -14.28
N LEU A 128 1.58 0.25 -13.53
CA LEU A 128 0.37 -0.34 -14.07
C LEU A 128 -0.34 0.66 -14.99
N SER A 129 -0.84 0.19 -16.14
CA SER A 129 -1.63 1.05 -17.06
C SER A 129 -2.90 1.60 -16.39
N HIS A 130 -3.47 0.81 -15.48
CA HIS A 130 -4.66 1.14 -14.70
C HIS A 130 -4.40 0.75 -13.24
N PRO A 131 -3.78 1.63 -12.42
CA PRO A 131 -3.54 1.32 -11.01
C PRO A 131 -4.88 1.19 -10.27
N PRO A 132 -5.03 0.17 -9.40
CA PRO A 132 -6.28 -0.07 -8.70
C PRO A 132 -6.49 1.00 -7.62
N PRO A 133 -7.74 1.44 -7.39
CA PRO A 133 -8.03 2.35 -6.29
C PRO A 133 -7.68 1.74 -4.93
N ILE A 134 -7.05 2.54 -4.07
CA ILE A 134 -6.68 2.12 -2.71
C ILE A 134 -7.60 2.80 -1.68
N ALA A 135 -8.03 2.03 -0.68
CA ALA A 135 -8.76 2.50 0.49
C ALA A 135 -7.92 2.24 1.75
N THR A 136 -7.87 3.21 2.66
CA THR A 136 -6.98 3.15 3.83
C THR A 136 -7.79 3.00 5.12
N VAL A 137 -7.52 1.95 5.90
CA VAL A 137 -8.10 1.74 7.23
C VAL A 137 -7.13 2.30 8.30
N PRO A 138 -7.50 3.36 9.03
CA PRO A 138 -6.64 4.04 10.01
C PRO A 138 -6.40 3.20 11.27
N LEU A 139 -5.20 2.63 11.44
CA LEU A 139 -4.78 1.90 12.65
C LEU A 139 -3.67 2.59 13.46
N GLY A 140 -3.18 3.76 13.05
CA GLY A 140 -2.14 4.50 13.77
C GLY A 140 -2.67 5.54 14.79
N THR A 141 -1.76 6.17 15.52
CA THR A 141 -2.10 7.26 16.46
C THR A 141 -2.23 8.62 15.76
N GLY A 142 -1.64 8.77 14.56
CA GLY A 142 -1.54 10.02 13.82
C GLY A 142 -2.08 9.95 12.40
N ASN A 143 -3.13 9.16 12.13
CA ASN A 143 -3.69 8.83 10.80
C ASN A 143 -4.01 10.06 9.92
N ASN A 144 -2.99 10.67 9.33
CA ASN A 144 -3.16 11.86 8.51
C ASN A 144 -3.54 11.46 7.09
N LEU A 145 -2.98 10.35 6.55
CA LEU A 145 -3.32 9.88 5.20
C LEU A 145 -4.80 9.47 5.10
N PRO A 146 -5.32 8.54 5.94
CA PRO A 146 -6.73 8.18 5.88
C PRO A 146 -7.67 9.37 6.09
N PHE A 147 -7.30 10.31 6.96
CA PHE A 147 -8.08 11.52 7.17
C PHE A 147 -8.08 12.45 5.96
N ALA A 148 -6.92 12.74 5.38
CA ALA A 148 -6.78 13.57 4.18
C ALA A 148 -7.55 12.96 2.99
N PHE A 149 -7.64 11.64 2.94
CA PHE A 149 -8.36 10.89 1.92
C PHE A 149 -9.84 10.65 2.25
N GLY A 150 -10.36 11.25 3.32
CA GLY A 150 -11.78 11.18 3.69
C GLY A 150 -12.21 9.92 4.43
N TRP A 151 -11.33 8.95 4.69
CA TRP A 151 -11.62 7.72 5.45
C TRP A 151 -11.71 7.93 6.97
N GLY A 152 -11.46 9.16 7.45
CA GLY A 152 -11.55 9.53 8.86
C GLY A 152 -10.27 9.24 9.66
N LYS A 153 -10.27 9.68 10.92
CA LYS A 153 -9.09 9.59 11.82
C LYS A 153 -9.01 8.31 12.65
N LYS A 154 -10.14 7.60 12.81
CA LYS A 154 -10.27 6.48 13.74
C LYS A 154 -10.66 5.22 12.98
N ASN A 155 -10.13 4.08 13.44
CA ASN A 155 -10.53 2.77 12.95
C ASN A 155 -12.06 2.63 13.03
N PRO A 156 -12.77 2.25 11.94
CA PRO A 156 -14.21 1.99 11.98
C PRO A 156 -14.61 0.87 12.95
N GLY A 157 -13.66 0.02 13.36
CA GLY A 157 -13.85 -1.09 14.29
C GLY A 157 -13.24 -2.39 13.74
N THR A 158 -12.98 -3.36 14.62
CA THR A 158 -12.34 -4.64 14.24
C THR A 158 -13.33 -5.81 14.10
N ASN A 159 -14.59 -5.61 14.52
CA ASN A 159 -15.64 -6.62 14.45
C ASN A 159 -16.20 -6.80 13.03
N ARG A 160 -16.97 -7.88 12.83
CA ARG A 160 -17.53 -8.27 11.53
C ARG A 160 -18.42 -7.18 10.94
N GLU A 161 -19.28 -6.56 11.74
CA GLU A 161 -20.20 -5.51 11.28
C GLU A 161 -19.44 -4.28 10.76
N SER A 162 -18.37 -3.89 11.46
CA SER A 162 -17.51 -2.77 11.06
C SER A 162 -16.79 -3.06 9.75
N VAL A 163 -16.28 -4.29 9.57
CA VAL A 163 -15.63 -4.73 8.33
C VAL A 163 -16.62 -4.75 7.17
N LEU A 164 -17.82 -5.31 7.35
CA LEU A 164 -18.86 -5.32 6.31
C LEU A 164 -19.29 -3.90 5.90
N HIS A 165 -19.45 -3.02 6.89
CA HIS A 165 -19.76 -1.62 6.63
C HIS A 165 -18.62 -0.90 5.88
N PHE A 166 -17.36 -1.17 6.23
CA PHE A 166 -16.23 -0.59 5.51
C PHE A 166 -16.15 -1.11 4.07
N LEU A 167 -16.38 -2.40 3.83
CA LEU A 167 -16.47 -2.97 2.48
C LEU A 167 -17.57 -2.28 1.64
N ASP A 168 -18.73 -2.00 2.24
CA ASP A 168 -19.82 -1.28 1.57
C ASP A 168 -19.41 0.16 1.20
N GLN A 169 -18.69 0.85 2.09
CA GLN A 169 -18.11 2.16 1.78
C GLN A 169 -17.07 2.10 0.66
N VAL A 170 -16.20 1.07 0.66
CA VAL A 170 -15.21 0.85 -0.40
C VAL A 170 -15.89 0.63 -1.74
N MET A 171 -16.98 -0.14 -1.78
CA MET A 171 -17.76 -0.37 -3.00
C MET A 171 -18.38 0.93 -3.52
N LYS A 172 -19.06 1.68 -2.65
CA LYS A 172 -19.80 2.92 -2.97
C LYS A 172 -18.95 4.17 -3.13
N GLY A 173 -17.71 4.15 -2.66
CA GLY A 173 -16.83 5.32 -2.66
C GLY A 173 -16.53 5.85 -4.06
N LYS A 174 -16.28 7.15 -4.17
CA LYS A 174 -15.85 7.78 -5.43
C LYS A 174 -14.35 7.68 -5.60
N GLU A 175 -13.91 7.54 -6.84
CA GLU A 175 -12.48 7.59 -7.17
C GLU A 175 -12.04 9.03 -7.28
N MET A 176 -10.88 9.33 -6.73
CA MET A 176 -10.24 10.64 -6.80
C MET A 176 -8.77 10.43 -7.10
N GLU A 177 -8.25 11.22 -8.02
CA GLU A 177 -6.82 11.28 -8.27
C GLU A 177 -6.14 12.16 -7.21
N ILE A 178 -5.01 11.69 -6.71
CA ILE A 178 -4.22 12.32 -5.66
C ILE A 178 -2.79 12.44 -6.14
N ASP A 179 -2.23 13.62 -5.92
CA ASP A 179 -0.83 13.89 -6.21
C ASP A 179 0.09 13.23 -5.18
N SER A 180 1.20 12.73 -5.68
CA SER A 180 2.33 12.23 -4.89
C SER A 180 3.55 13.05 -5.25
N TRP A 181 4.41 13.26 -4.25
CA TRP A 181 5.68 13.93 -4.42
C TRP A 181 6.79 12.90 -4.33
N HIS A 182 7.57 12.78 -5.40
CA HIS A 182 8.80 12.01 -5.39
C HIS A 182 9.95 12.93 -5.02
N ILE A 183 10.62 12.62 -3.92
CA ILE A 183 11.78 13.34 -3.43
C ILE A 183 13.03 12.54 -3.75
N LEU A 184 13.98 13.17 -4.44
CA LEU A 184 15.35 12.71 -4.53
C LEU A 184 16.22 13.55 -3.59
N MET A 185 16.85 12.90 -2.62
CA MET A 185 17.72 13.51 -1.63
C MET A 185 19.17 13.07 -1.87
N ARG A 186 20.09 14.03 -1.96
CA ARG A 186 21.53 13.78 -1.97
C ARG A 186 22.16 14.31 -0.70
N MET A 187 23.00 13.51 -0.05
CA MET A 187 23.80 13.91 1.11
C MET A 187 25.27 13.65 0.81
N LYS A 188 26.18 14.59 1.09
CA LYS A 188 27.61 14.33 0.88
C LYS A 188 28.06 13.14 1.71
N SER A 189 28.64 12.13 1.06
CA SER A 189 29.23 10.98 1.74
C SER A 189 30.40 11.48 2.59
N THR A 190 30.41 11.20 3.89
CA THR A 190 31.57 11.49 4.73
C THR A 190 32.75 10.64 4.27
N PRO A 191 33.97 11.21 4.12
CA PRO A 191 35.16 10.42 3.79
C PRO A 191 35.32 9.29 4.81
N LYS A 192 35.69 8.09 4.36
CA LYS A 192 36.01 6.92 5.21
C LYS A 192 37.27 7.10 6.09
N GLU A 193 37.73 8.33 6.29
CA GLU A 193 38.90 8.66 7.11
C GLU A 193 38.44 9.26 8.44
N GLY A 194 38.20 8.37 9.40
CA GLY A 194 37.89 8.73 10.79
C GLY A 194 37.25 7.54 11.50
N SER A 195 37.76 7.20 12.68
CA SER A 195 37.42 6.02 13.49
C SER A 195 36.01 6.02 14.11
N CYS A 196 35.00 6.51 13.40
CA CYS A 196 33.62 6.41 13.86
C CYS A 196 33.01 5.16 13.20
N ASP A 197 32.50 4.27 14.04
CA ASP A 197 31.90 2.97 13.74
C ASP A 197 31.10 2.94 12.43
N PRO A 198 31.04 1.77 11.75
CA PRO A 198 30.30 1.65 10.49
C PRO A 198 28.91 2.20 10.69
N ILE A 199 28.52 3.19 9.87
CA ILE A 199 27.15 3.68 9.78
C ILE A 199 26.30 2.42 9.63
N ALA A 200 25.56 2.07 10.68
CA ALA A 200 24.66 0.92 10.66
C ALA A 200 23.85 0.98 9.36
N PRO A 201 23.50 -0.16 8.73
CA PRO A 201 22.70 -0.14 7.51
C PRO A 201 21.56 0.85 7.74
N LEU A 202 21.47 1.88 6.89
CA LEU A 202 20.47 2.94 7.06
C LEU A 202 19.12 2.23 7.02
N GLU A 203 18.57 1.88 8.19
CA GLU A 203 17.19 1.43 8.33
C GLU A 203 16.37 2.67 8.06
N LEU A 204 16.12 2.90 6.77
CA LEU A 204 15.24 3.95 6.32
C LEU A 204 13.91 3.70 7.03
N PRO A 205 13.32 4.74 7.67
CA PRO A 205 11.98 4.62 8.21
C PRO A 205 11.07 4.08 7.12
N HIS A 206 10.07 3.24 7.47
CA HIS A 206 9.14 2.75 6.47
C HIS A 206 8.61 3.89 5.60
N SER A 207 8.34 5.06 6.16
CA SER A 207 7.91 6.29 5.47
C SER A 207 8.80 6.75 4.30
N LEU A 208 10.09 6.41 4.31
CA LEU A 208 10.98 6.53 3.17
C LEU A 208 10.82 5.26 2.33
N HIS A 209 9.69 5.18 1.62
CA HIS A 209 9.48 4.15 0.61
C HIS A 209 10.44 4.43 -0.53
N ALA A 210 11.60 3.78 -0.49
CA ALA A 210 12.61 3.95 -1.50
C ALA A 210 12.01 3.59 -2.86
N PHE A 211 11.68 4.61 -3.67
CA PHE A 211 11.42 4.48 -5.09
C PHE A 211 12.75 4.10 -5.74
N ASN A 212 13.14 2.84 -5.54
CA ASN A 212 14.50 2.30 -5.64
C ASN A 212 15.53 3.05 -4.77
N ARG A 213 16.30 2.30 -3.95
CA ARG A 213 17.61 2.81 -3.53
C ARG A 213 18.40 3.00 -4.82
N VAL A 214 18.94 4.21 -5.03
CA VAL A 214 19.76 4.50 -6.20
C VAL A 214 20.92 3.53 -6.16
N SER A 215 20.99 2.62 -7.14
CA SER A 215 22.11 1.68 -7.22
C SER A 215 23.38 2.47 -7.48
N ASP A 216 24.53 1.89 -7.12
CA ASP A 216 25.82 2.53 -7.41
C ASP A 216 26.01 2.77 -8.92
N THR A 217 25.27 2.04 -9.75
CA THR A 217 25.25 2.08 -11.22
C THR A 217 24.18 3.00 -11.84
N ASP A 218 23.31 3.64 -11.05
CA ASP A 218 22.26 4.53 -11.56
C ASP A 218 22.87 5.87 -12.02
N GLU A 219 22.46 6.37 -13.20
CA GLU A 219 22.99 7.60 -13.81
C GLU A 219 22.77 8.86 -12.95
N LEU A 220 21.77 8.84 -12.07
CA LEU A 220 21.49 9.94 -11.14
C LEU A 220 22.32 9.88 -9.87
N ASN A 221 23.14 8.83 -9.70
CA ASN A 221 24.11 8.74 -8.61
C ASN A 221 25.26 9.72 -8.84
N VAL A 222 25.65 10.43 -7.79
CA VAL A 222 26.68 11.47 -7.87
C VAL A 222 27.83 11.08 -6.96
N SER A 223 29.03 10.91 -7.53
CA SER A 223 30.24 10.60 -6.76
C SER A 223 30.44 11.58 -5.61
N GLY A 224 30.72 11.05 -4.41
CA GLY A 224 30.84 11.83 -3.18
C GLY A 224 29.50 12.17 -2.50
N TYR A 225 28.38 11.59 -2.96
CA TYR A 225 27.08 11.71 -2.32
C TYR A 225 26.38 10.36 -2.15
N ASP A 226 25.72 10.19 -1.02
CA ASP A 226 24.72 9.15 -0.80
C ASP A 226 23.37 9.66 -1.33
N THR A 227 22.77 8.94 -2.28
CA THR A 227 21.50 9.33 -2.92
C THR A 227 20.35 8.46 -2.43
N PHE A 228 19.26 9.11 -2.03
CA PHE A 228 18.04 8.51 -1.53
C PHE A 228 16.86 8.98 -2.37
N ARG A 229 15.87 8.10 -2.60
CA ARG A 229 14.61 8.46 -3.25
C ARG A 229 13.45 8.07 -2.32
N GLY A 230 12.33 8.79 -2.40
CA GLY A 230 11.14 8.47 -1.62
C GLY A 230 9.87 9.06 -2.22
N GLY A 231 8.76 8.32 -2.17
CA GLY A 231 7.43 8.82 -2.51
C GLY A 231 6.65 9.27 -1.27
N PHE A 232 5.95 10.41 -1.36
CA PHE A 232 5.19 11.01 -0.27
C PHE A 232 3.82 11.47 -0.76
N TRP A 233 2.78 11.24 0.04
CA TRP A 233 1.37 11.54 -0.31
C TRP A 233 0.66 12.51 0.64
N ASN A 234 1.35 12.97 1.69
CA ASN A 234 0.76 13.89 2.67
C ASN A 234 1.76 14.92 3.17
N TYR A 235 2.85 14.44 3.79
CA TYR A 235 3.91 15.30 4.26
C TYR A 235 5.26 14.58 4.23
N PHE A 236 6.31 15.37 4.01
CA PHE A 236 7.68 15.00 4.27
C PHE A 236 8.21 15.96 5.33
N SER A 237 8.63 15.42 6.47
CA SER A 237 9.23 16.22 7.56
C SER A 237 10.63 15.71 7.83
N MET A 238 11.60 16.64 7.82
CA MET A 238 12.99 16.38 8.15
C MET A 238 13.36 17.20 9.38
N GLY A 239 13.64 16.50 10.49
CA GLY A 239 14.04 17.12 11.75
C GLY A 239 15.52 16.89 12.04
N LYS A 240 16.19 17.89 12.61
CA LYS A 240 17.55 17.76 13.14
C LYS A 240 17.47 17.30 14.60
N SER A 241 18.12 16.19 14.97
CA SER A 241 18.27 15.86 16.39
C SER A 241 19.22 16.87 17.04
N GLN A 242 18.86 17.38 18.22
CA GLN A 242 19.52 18.53 18.85
C GLN A 242 20.92 18.22 19.43
N GLN A 243 21.46 17.02 19.20
CA GLN A 243 22.69 16.55 19.86
C GLN A 243 24.01 16.72 19.08
N LEU A 244 24.01 17.36 17.89
CA LEU A 244 25.28 17.68 17.23
C LEU A 244 25.30 19.12 16.68
N THR A 245 26.18 19.92 17.30
CA THR A 245 26.62 21.27 16.94
C THR A 245 27.42 21.30 15.63
N PHE A 246 26.88 20.75 14.54
CA PHE A 246 27.33 21.03 13.17
C PHE A 246 26.17 21.71 12.43
N SER A 247 26.19 23.05 12.45
CA SER A 247 24.97 23.85 12.38
C SER A 247 24.70 24.58 11.05
N SER A 248 25.52 24.42 10.01
CA SER A 248 25.19 24.98 8.68
C SER A 248 25.28 23.95 7.55
N LYS A 249 26.30 23.07 7.60
CA LYS A 249 26.66 22.20 6.48
C LYS A 249 25.66 21.09 6.11
N PHE A 250 24.64 20.80 6.91
CA PHE A 250 23.70 19.71 6.59
C PHE A 250 22.74 20.10 5.46
N TYR A 251 22.09 21.27 5.59
CA TYR A 251 21.18 21.79 4.55
C TYR A 251 21.95 22.35 3.35
N ASP A 252 23.16 22.88 3.54
CA ASP A 252 24.02 23.38 2.45
C ASP A 252 24.40 22.30 1.43
N ASN A 253 24.28 21.02 1.80
CA ASN A 253 24.63 19.87 0.97
C ASN A 253 23.42 19.03 0.54
N LEU A 254 22.20 19.45 0.91
CA LEU A 254 20.96 18.75 0.60
C LEU A 254 20.35 19.32 -0.67
N VAL A 255 20.26 18.49 -1.71
CA VAL A 255 19.50 18.81 -2.92
C VAL A 255 18.25 17.95 -2.96
N VAL A 256 17.09 18.61 -3.09
CA VAL A 256 15.77 17.98 -3.21
C VAL A 256 15.23 18.22 -4.62
N PHE A 257 14.96 17.14 -5.34
CA PHE A 257 14.21 17.20 -6.59
C PHE A 257 12.78 16.69 -6.34
N GLN A 258 11.80 17.35 -6.97
CA GLN A 258 10.39 16.98 -6.86
C GLN A 258 9.84 16.58 -8.24
N GLU A 259 9.25 15.39 -8.31
CA GLU A 259 8.40 14.96 -9.43
C GLU A 259 6.99 14.68 -8.89
N VAL A 260 5.96 14.98 -9.69
CA VAL A 260 4.56 14.76 -9.33
C VAL A 260 4.03 13.55 -10.10
N ALA A 261 3.53 12.56 -9.38
CA ALA A 261 2.79 11.43 -9.97
C ALA A 261 1.40 11.33 -9.34
N SER A 262 0.39 10.90 -10.11
CA SER A 262 -1.01 10.87 -9.64
C SER A 262 -1.52 9.45 -9.44
N PHE A 263 -2.28 9.22 -8.37
CA PHE A 263 -2.85 7.93 -7.97
C PHE A 263 -4.34 8.02 -7.72
N LYS A 264 -5.10 6.97 -8.01
CA LYS A 264 -6.53 6.92 -7.68
C LYS A 264 -6.74 6.34 -6.28
N LEU A 265 -7.46 7.06 -5.43
CA LEU A 265 -7.99 6.56 -4.17
C LEU A 265 -9.51 6.53 -4.20
N LYS A 266 -10.10 5.64 -3.40
CA LYS A 266 -11.52 5.72 -3.07
C LYS A 266 -11.70 6.68 -1.90
N ILE A 267 -12.77 7.46 -1.90
CA ILE A 267 -13.22 8.26 -0.77
C ILE A 267 -14.66 7.89 -0.41
N PRO A 268 -15.04 7.84 0.88
CA PRO A 268 -16.42 7.58 1.26
C PRO A 268 -17.35 8.66 0.70
N CYS A 269 -18.50 8.25 0.17
CA CYS A 269 -19.54 9.20 -0.23
C CYS A 269 -20.19 9.79 1.02
N THR A 270 -20.05 11.11 1.19
CA THR A 270 -20.83 11.92 2.13
C THR A 270 -22.24 12.18 1.62
#